data_AF-A0A5T3RDC9-F1
#
_entry.id   AF-A0A5T3RDC9-F1
#
_cell.length_a   1.000
_cell.length_b   1.000
_cell.length_c   1.000
_cell.angle_alpha   90.00
_cell.angle_beta   90.00
_cell.angle_gamma   90.00
#
_symmetry.space_group_name_H-M   'P 1'
#
loop_
_entity.id
_entity.type
_entity.pdbx_description
1 polymer ?
#
loop_
_entity_poly.entity_id
_entity_poly.type
_entity_poly.pdbx_seq_one_letter_code
_entity_poly.pdbx_strand_id
1 'polypeptide(L)'
;MIDQKILMGVKALISAYGRLTCGVLAYKLQLLPSSMIYFLRDAVDAGALTECNGFYDIPRPRQNARDERADKPSQEPEPVNWCDFRKSIPWIEGNSIPSLVKDFAMGILTCETTYVVMEVSEELCKEGVPQFTFGYIDARLGRFIDGMSGWDITSHVLRYLIVDRSPAPEYVPVSVEVA
;
A
#
# COMPACT_ATOMS: atom_id res chain seq x y z
N MET A 1 -23.16 27.39 -3.81
CA MET A 1 -24.43 26.66 -3.56
C MET A 1 -24.41 25.42 -4.41
N ILE A 2 -24.49 24.25 -3.80
CA ILE A 2 -24.38 22.97 -4.51
C ILE A 2 -25.60 22.76 -5.39
N ASP A 3 -25.36 22.46 -6.67
CA ASP A 3 -26.43 22.07 -7.60
C ASP A 3 -27.09 20.76 -7.13
N GLN A 4 -28.34 20.85 -6.69
CA GLN A 4 -29.09 19.71 -6.15
C GLN A 4 -29.36 18.63 -7.19
N LYS A 5 -29.51 18.99 -8.47
CA LYS A 5 -29.75 18.03 -9.55
C LYS A 5 -28.51 17.19 -9.81
N ILE A 6 -27.34 17.83 -9.83
CA ILE A 6 -26.05 17.13 -9.96
C ILE A 6 -25.80 16.27 -8.72
N LEU A 7 -26.08 16.77 -7.52
CA LEU A 7 -25.92 16.03 -6.27
C LEU A 7 -26.77 14.75 -6.25
N MET A 8 -28.04 14.83 -6.65
CA MET A 8 -28.91 13.65 -6.74
C MET A 8 -28.39 12.63 -7.75
N GLY A 9 -27.90 13.09 -8.90
CA GLY A 9 -27.29 12.23 -9.92
C GLY A 9 -26.05 11.50 -9.39
N VAL A 10 -25.16 12.21 -8.69
CA VAL A 10 -23.97 11.62 -8.05
C VAL A 10 -24.38 10.59 -7.00
N LYS A 11 -25.33 10.91 -6.11
CA LYS A 11 -25.82 9.96 -5.10
C LYS A 11 -26.45 8.72 -5.73
N ALA A 12 -27.25 8.87 -6.78
CA ALA A 12 -27.84 7.73 -7.49
C ALA A 12 -26.78 6.79 -8.08
N LEU A 13 -25.72 7.35 -8.66
CA LEU A 13 -24.60 6.56 -9.19
C LEU A 13 -23.81 5.85 -8.09
N ILE A 14 -23.55 6.53 -6.98
CA ILE A 14 -22.85 5.92 -5.84
C ILE A 14 -23.70 4.80 -5.22
N SER A 15 -25.01 5.00 -5.09
CA SER A 15 -25.92 3.95 -4.60
C SER A 15 -25.96 2.72 -5.53
N ALA A 16 -25.84 2.93 -6.85
CA ALA A 16 -25.90 1.84 -7.82
C ALA A 16 -24.56 1.09 -7.99
N TYR A 17 -23.42 1.78 -7.91
CA TYR A 17 -22.11 1.24 -8.27
C TYR A 17 -21.10 1.24 -7.12
N GLY A 18 -21.48 1.71 -5.93
CA GLY A 18 -20.58 1.89 -4.80
C GLY A 18 -19.72 3.17 -4.93
N ARG A 19 -18.59 3.21 -4.23
CA ARG A 19 -17.68 4.37 -4.25
C ARG A 19 -17.09 4.59 -5.65
N LEU A 20 -17.09 5.83 -6.13
CA LEU A 20 -16.68 6.17 -7.49
C LEU A 20 -15.66 7.30 -7.51
N THR A 21 -14.78 7.32 -8.51
CA THR A 21 -13.83 8.43 -8.69
C THR A 21 -14.47 9.59 -9.46
N CYS A 22 -13.87 10.78 -9.36
CA CYS A 22 -14.31 11.97 -10.08
C CYS A 22 -14.42 11.72 -11.60
N GLY A 23 -13.45 11.01 -12.20
CA GLY A 23 -13.48 10.69 -13.63
C GLY A 23 -14.67 9.82 -14.03
N VAL A 24 -15.00 8.82 -13.22
CA VAL A 24 -16.14 7.91 -13.50
C VAL A 24 -17.47 8.65 -13.32
N LEU A 25 -17.58 9.49 -12.29
CA LEU A 25 -18.76 10.33 -12.06
C LEU A 25 -18.96 11.34 -13.20
N ALA A 26 -17.88 12.01 -13.63
CA ALA A 26 -17.89 12.95 -14.75
C ALA A 26 -18.34 12.27 -16.05
N TYR A 27 -17.79 11.10 -16.36
CA TYR A 27 -18.17 10.31 -17.53
C TYR A 27 -19.65 9.92 -17.51
N LYS A 28 -20.13 9.36 -16.39
CA LYS A 28 -21.52 8.87 -16.27
C LYS A 28 -22.56 9.99 -16.25
N LEU A 29 -22.20 11.18 -15.76
CA LEU A 29 -23.09 12.35 -15.75
C LEU A 29 -22.91 13.26 -16.97
N GLN A 30 -22.02 12.89 -17.90
CA GLN A 30 -21.64 13.71 -19.06
C GLN A 30 -21.23 15.14 -18.69
N LEU A 31 -20.42 15.26 -17.62
CA LEU A 31 -19.85 16.51 -17.15
C LEU A 31 -18.34 16.52 -17.39
N LEU A 32 -17.77 17.72 -17.52
CA LEU A 32 -16.32 17.88 -17.61
C LEU A 32 -15.68 17.51 -16.26
N PRO A 33 -14.59 16.72 -16.23
CA PRO A 33 -13.89 16.39 -14.98
C PRO A 33 -13.43 17.63 -14.20
N SER A 34 -13.05 18.70 -14.91
CA SER A 34 -12.66 19.98 -14.31
C SER A 34 -13.81 20.68 -13.59
N SER A 35 -15.05 20.56 -14.06
CA SER A 35 -16.22 21.11 -13.37
C SER A 35 -16.68 20.18 -12.24
N MET A 36 -16.58 18.87 -12.46
CA MET A 36 -16.95 17.84 -11.48
C MET A 36 -16.08 17.92 -10.23
N ILE A 37 -14.77 18.16 -10.36
CA ILE A 37 -13.87 18.17 -9.20
C ILE A 37 -14.18 19.32 -8.24
N TYR A 38 -14.50 20.52 -8.74
CA TYR A 38 -14.89 21.64 -7.87
C TYR A 38 -16.24 21.38 -7.20
N PHE A 39 -17.22 20.85 -7.95
CA PHE A 39 -18.51 20.46 -7.39
C PHE A 39 -18.37 19.41 -6.27
N LEU A 40 -17.55 18.38 -6.47
CA LEU A 40 -17.36 17.31 -5.50
C LEU A 40 -16.65 17.80 -4.23
N ARG A 41 -15.68 18.72 -4.36
CA ARG A 41 -15.04 19.38 -3.21
C ARG A 41 -16.06 20.16 -2.39
N ASP A 42 -16.86 21.02 -3.03
CA ASP A 42 -17.91 21.76 -2.36
C ASP A 42 -18.92 20.84 -1.67
N ALA A 43 -19.27 19.70 -2.30
CA ALA A 43 -20.17 18.71 -1.75
C ALA A 43 -19.59 17.93 -0.56
N VAL A 44 -18.28 17.71 -0.54
CA VAL A 44 -17.57 17.11 0.60
C VAL A 44 -17.48 18.11 1.75
N ASP A 45 -17.11 19.36 1.46
CA ASP A 45 -17.00 20.43 2.46
C ASP A 45 -18.35 20.73 3.13
N ALA A 46 -19.46 20.63 2.38
CA ALA A 46 -20.81 20.73 2.92
C ALA A 46 -21.32 19.47 3.63
N GLY A 47 -20.50 18.41 3.72
CA GLY A 47 -20.86 17.14 4.33
C GLY A 47 -21.92 16.34 3.57
N ALA A 48 -22.18 16.66 2.31
CA ALA A 48 -23.15 15.97 1.46
C ALA A 48 -22.58 14.70 0.80
N LEU A 49 -21.24 14.61 0.71
CA LEU A 49 -20.44 13.48 0.24
C LEU A 49 -19.22 13.27 1.16
N THR A 50 -18.59 12.11 1.07
CA THR A 50 -17.30 11.81 1.72
C THR A 50 -16.27 11.42 0.67
N GLU A 51 -15.01 11.79 0.88
CA GLU A 51 -13.90 11.48 -0.02
C GLU A 51 -12.80 10.68 0.72
N CYS A 52 -12.24 9.67 0.05
CA CYS A 52 -11.09 8.91 0.54
C CYS A 52 -10.27 8.37 -0.65
N ASN A 53 -9.01 8.79 -0.75
CA ASN A 53 -8.04 8.34 -1.76
C ASN A 53 -8.55 8.46 -3.22
N GLY A 54 -9.25 9.55 -3.52
CA GLY A 54 -9.85 9.86 -4.83
C GLY A 54 -11.23 9.23 -5.07
N PHE A 55 -11.79 8.49 -4.10
CA PHE A 55 -13.11 7.89 -4.18
C PHE A 55 -14.14 8.67 -3.37
N TYR A 56 -15.28 8.95 -3.99
CA TYR A 56 -16.40 9.65 -3.42
C TYR A 56 -17.51 8.68 -3.05
N ASP A 57 -18.16 8.95 -1.91
CA ASP A 57 -19.20 8.12 -1.33
C ASP A 57 -20.28 8.97 -0.62
N ILE A 58 -21.44 8.37 -0.35
CA ILE A 58 -22.51 9.01 0.42
C ILE A 58 -22.12 8.96 1.91
N PRO A 59 -22.31 10.06 2.68
CA PRO A 59 -22.13 10.03 4.12
C PRO A 59 -23.16 9.09 4.71
N ARG A 60 -22.74 7.86 4.97
CA ARG A 60 -23.54 6.91 5.71
C ARG A 60 -23.39 7.29 7.18
N PRO A 61 -24.49 7.30 7.97
CA PRO A 61 -24.36 7.34 9.40
C PRO A 61 -23.34 6.27 9.74
N ARG A 62 -22.21 6.68 10.33
CA ARG A 62 -21.38 5.70 11.03
C ARG A 62 -22.39 5.07 11.99
N GLN A 63 -22.76 3.81 11.75
CA GLN A 63 -23.09 2.98 12.89
C GLN A 63 -21.90 3.18 13.80
N ASN A 64 -22.14 3.85 14.92
CA ASN A 64 -21.10 4.05 15.91
C ASN A 64 -20.64 2.66 16.29
N ALA A 65 -19.63 2.15 15.59
CA ALA A 65 -18.86 0.98 15.98
C ALA A 65 -18.11 1.24 17.30
N ARG A 66 -18.37 2.40 17.93
CA ARG A 66 -17.95 2.79 19.27
C ARG A 66 -19.06 2.67 20.32
N ASP A 67 -20.36 2.79 19.98
CA ASP A 67 -21.43 2.69 20.99
C ASP A 67 -22.00 1.27 21.14
N GLU A 68 -22.03 0.47 20.06
CA GLU A 68 -22.37 -0.97 20.19
C GLU A 68 -21.25 -1.82 20.80
N ARG A 69 -20.05 -1.26 20.98
CA ARG A 69 -18.93 -1.92 21.66
C ARG A 69 -18.88 -1.68 23.16
N ALA A 70 -19.73 -0.80 23.70
CA ALA A 70 -19.77 -0.58 25.14
C ALA A 70 -20.40 -1.77 25.90
N ASP A 71 -21.31 -2.52 25.26
CA ASP A 71 -22.03 -3.66 25.89
C ASP A 71 -21.88 -5.00 25.15
N LYS A 72 -21.14 -5.08 24.03
CA LYS A 72 -20.70 -6.37 23.48
C LYS A 72 -19.39 -6.76 24.16
N PRO A 73 -19.31 -7.92 24.86
CA PRO A 73 -18.02 -8.44 25.29
C PRO A 73 -17.10 -8.44 24.08
N SER A 74 -15.91 -7.88 24.24
CA SER A 74 -14.93 -7.70 23.18
C SER A 74 -14.78 -9.02 22.42
N GLN A 75 -15.43 -9.14 21.26
CA GLN A 75 -15.09 -10.21 20.34
C GLN A 75 -13.66 -9.89 19.95
N GLU A 76 -12.73 -10.73 20.42
CA GLU A 76 -11.34 -10.65 19.99
C GLU A 76 -11.34 -10.53 18.46
N PRO A 77 -10.58 -9.58 17.89
CA PRO A 77 -10.46 -9.50 16.44
C PRO A 77 -10.15 -10.89 15.92
N GLU A 78 -10.82 -11.31 14.83
CA GLU A 78 -10.52 -12.61 14.23
C GLU A 78 -9.01 -12.74 14.10
N PRO A 79 -8.45 -13.89 14.49
CA PRO A 79 -7.00 -14.06 14.54
C PRO A 79 -6.45 -13.72 13.16
N VAL A 80 -5.52 -12.76 13.13
CA VAL A 80 -4.83 -12.39 11.90
C VAL A 80 -4.15 -13.66 11.39
N ASN A 81 -4.60 -14.15 10.22
CA ASN A 81 -3.95 -15.27 9.59
C ASN A 81 -2.61 -14.78 9.02
N TRP A 82 -1.53 -15.08 9.73
CA TRP A 82 -0.19 -14.69 9.35
C TRP A 82 0.29 -15.54 8.16
N CYS A 83 1.24 -15.01 7.39
CA CYS A 83 1.85 -15.78 6.34
C CYS A 83 2.80 -16.81 6.97
N ASP A 84 2.45 -18.10 6.86
CA ASP A 84 3.24 -19.18 7.48
C ASP A 84 4.53 -19.53 6.74
N PHE A 85 4.71 -19.04 5.51
CA PHE A 85 5.82 -19.44 4.64
C PHE A 85 6.82 -18.31 4.33
N ARG A 86 6.44 -17.04 4.48
CA ARG A 86 7.38 -15.92 4.30
C ARG A 86 8.10 -15.63 5.60
N LYS A 87 9.41 -15.46 5.51
CA LYS A 87 10.24 -15.12 6.65
C LYS A 87 10.12 -13.62 6.93
N SER A 88 9.76 -13.28 8.17
CA SER A 88 9.90 -11.92 8.69
C SER A 88 11.22 -11.84 9.46
N ILE A 89 12.07 -10.90 9.05
CA ILE A 89 13.35 -10.63 9.70
C ILE A 89 13.25 -9.25 10.37
N PRO A 90 13.86 -9.03 11.55
CA PRO A 90 13.96 -7.69 12.13
C PRO A 90 14.68 -6.71 11.19
N TRP A 91 14.51 -5.43 11.47
CA TRP A 91 15.32 -4.38 10.85
C TRP A 91 16.80 -4.62 11.13
N ILE A 92 17.61 -4.47 10.09
CA ILE A 92 19.06 -4.55 10.16
C ILE A 92 19.58 -3.12 10.20
N GLU A 93 20.24 -2.77 11.30
CA GLU A 93 20.81 -1.44 11.50
C GLU A 93 22.08 -1.24 10.66
N GLY A 94 22.24 -0.01 10.16
CA GLY A 94 23.30 0.39 9.26
C GLY A 94 23.11 -0.11 7.82
N ASN A 95 24.22 -0.07 7.08
CA ASN A 95 24.31 -0.47 5.67
C ASN A 95 25.23 -1.68 5.46
N SER A 96 25.59 -2.39 6.54
CA SER A 96 26.32 -3.64 6.42
C SER A 96 25.40 -4.74 5.89
N ILE A 97 25.91 -5.59 4.99
CA ILE A 97 25.12 -6.65 4.34
C ILE A 97 25.57 -7.99 4.93
N PRO A 98 24.82 -8.58 5.87
CA PRO A 98 25.14 -9.89 6.42
C PRO A 98 24.88 -10.98 5.39
N SER A 99 25.51 -12.14 5.58
CA SER A 99 25.35 -13.30 4.68
C SER A 99 23.90 -13.73 4.50
N LEU A 100 23.08 -13.60 5.54
CA LEU A 100 21.64 -13.90 5.52
C LEU A 100 20.88 -13.19 4.39
N VAL A 101 21.31 -11.98 3.98
CA VAL A 101 20.67 -11.25 2.86
C VAL A 101 20.72 -12.09 1.58
N LYS A 102 21.79 -12.86 1.36
CA LYS A 102 21.95 -13.70 0.16
C LYS A 102 20.90 -14.80 0.05
N ASP A 103 20.35 -15.25 1.18
CA ASP A 103 19.29 -16.27 1.20
C ASP A 103 17.96 -15.75 0.60
N PHE A 104 17.83 -14.43 0.46
CA PHE A 104 16.67 -13.74 -0.12
C PHE A 104 16.96 -13.16 -1.52
N ALA A 105 18.17 -13.38 -2.02
CA ALA A 105 18.58 -12.85 -3.31
C ALA A 105 17.87 -13.62 -4.43
N MET A 106 17.28 -12.89 -5.35
CA MET A 106 16.54 -13.44 -6.49
C MET A 106 17.10 -12.90 -7.80
N GLY A 107 16.94 -13.66 -8.87
CA GLY A 107 17.29 -13.23 -10.22
C GLY A 107 18.24 -14.20 -10.90
N ILE A 108 18.93 -13.70 -11.92
CA ILE A 108 19.90 -14.47 -12.69
C ILE A 108 21.20 -14.54 -11.87
N LEU A 109 21.87 -15.70 -11.92
CA LEU A 109 23.19 -15.90 -11.32
C LEU A 109 24.12 -14.73 -11.68
N THR A 110 24.82 -14.16 -10.69
CA THR A 110 25.69 -12.96 -10.76
C THR A 110 24.99 -11.58 -10.81
N CYS A 111 23.66 -11.56 -10.93
CA CYS A 111 22.82 -10.36 -10.89
C CYS A 111 21.71 -10.50 -9.84
N GLU A 112 21.95 -11.29 -8.79
CA GLU A 112 20.96 -11.52 -7.76
C GLU A 112 20.71 -10.24 -6.95
N THR A 113 19.45 -9.99 -6.68
CA THR A 113 19.00 -8.79 -5.95
C THR A 113 18.12 -9.18 -4.77
N THR A 114 18.33 -8.52 -3.64
CA THR A 114 17.47 -8.66 -2.47
C THR A 114 16.65 -7.39 -2.29
N TYR A 115 15.34 -7.52 -2.20
CA TYR A 115 14.46 -6.37 -2.10
C TYR A 115 14.36 -5.91 -0.66
N VAL A 116 14.41 -4.59 -0.46
CA VAL A 116 14.47 -3.99 0.87
C VAL A 116 13.62 -2.73 0.96
N VAL A 117 13.08 -2.48 2.15
CA VAL A 117 12.67 -1.15 2.57
C VAL A 117 13.83 -0.56 3.35
N MET A 118 14.25 0.66 3.03
CA MET A 118 15.38 1.34 3.66
C MET A 118 14.89 2.59 4.36
N GLU A 119 15.34 2.82 5.58
CA GLU A 119 15.32 4.14 6.18
C GLU A 119 16.60 4.88 5.77
N VAL A 120 16.45 6.10 5.28
CA VAL A 120 17.55 6.90 4.75
C VAL A 120 17.85 8.12 5.60
N SER A 121 19.05 8.66 5.44
CA SER A 121 19.53 9.80 6.20
C SER A 121 18.77 11.09 5.89
N GLU A 122 18.78 12.03 6.83
CA GLU A 122 18.10 13.32 6.66
C GLU A 122 18.71 14.14 5.51
N GLU A 123 20.01 13.96 5.23
CA GLU A 123 20.68 14.58 4.09
C GLU A 123 20.05 14.16 2.77
N LEU A 124 19.83 12.84 2.59
CA LEU A 124 19.20 12.34 1.38
C LEU A 124 17.71 12.75 1.30
N CYS A 125 17.06 12.93 2.45
CA CYS A 125 15.71 13.47 2.50
C CYS A 125 15.63 14.92 1.99
N LYS A 126 16.64 15.75 2.27
CA LYS A 126 16.73 17.13 1.77
C LYS A 126 16.90 17.19 0.25
N GLU A 127 17.41 16.13 -0.36
CA GLU A 127 17.51 15.97 -1.82
C GLU A 127 16.20 15.46 -2.44
N GLY A 128 15.16 15.20 -1.64
CA GLY A 128 13.82 14.85 -2.10
C GLY A 128 13.46 13.37 -1.98
N VAL A 129 14.33 12.53 -1.40
CA VAL A 129 14.02 11.11 -1.15
C VAL A 129 13.14 10.99 0.10
N PRO A 130 12.07 10.19 0.10
CA PRO A 130 11.30 9.94 1.32
C PRO A 130 12.14 9.26 2.41
N GLN A 131 11.86 9.54 3.69
CA GLN A 131 12.56 8.93 4.83
C GLN A 131 12.61 7.41 4.77
N PHE A 132 11.54 6.79 4.27
CA PHE A 132 11.50 5.36 3.96
C PHE A 132 11.32 5.19 2.45
N THR A 133 12.28 4.54 1.81
CA THR A 133 12.23 4.24 0.38
C THR A 133 12.34 2.74 0.13
N PHE A 134 11.77 2.31 -1.00
CA PHE A 134 11.86 0.93 -1.46
C PHE A 134 13.01 0.81 -2.46
N GLY A 135 13.76 -0.27 -2.39
CA GLY A 135 14.85 -0.52 -3.32
C GLY A 135 15.36 -1.94 -3.24
N TYR A 136 16.60 -2.14 -3.66
CA TYR A 136 17.21 -3.46 -3.67
C TYR A 136 18.71 -3.38 -3.37
N ILE A 137 19.21 -4.46 -2.80
CA ILE A 137 20.63 -4.71 -2.64
C ILE A 137 21.10 -5.49 -3.87
N ASP A 138 22.06 -4.94 -4.61
CA ASP A 138 22.82 -5.70 -5.60
C ASP A 138 23.77 -6.64 -4.85
N ALA A 139 23.50 -7.95 -4.87
CA ALA A 139 24.23 -8.93 -4.07
C ALA A 139 25.68 -9.13 -4.53
N ARG A 140 26.00 -8.76 -5.78
CA ARG A 140 27.36 -8.82 -6.33
C ARG A 140 28.18 -7.62 -5.87
N LEU A 141 27.60 -6.42 -5.96
CA LEU A 141 28.31 -5.18 -5.63
C LEU A 141 28.23 -4.82 -4.15
N GLY A 142 27.29 -5.41 -3.40
CA GLY A 142 27.04 -5.07 -2.01
C GLY A 142 26.56 -3.62 -1.85
N ARG A 143 25.71 -3.16 -2.77
CA ARG A 143 25.23 -1.77 -2.85
C ARG A 143 23.73 -1.70 -2.72
N PHE A 144 23.25 -0.67 -2.05
CA PHE A 144 21.84 -0.33 -1.95
C PHE A 144 21.46 0.61 -3.07
N ILE A 145 20.55 0.16 -3.92
CA ILE A 145 20.04 0.94 -5.04
C ILE A 145 18.62 1.38 -4.74
N ASP A 146 18.38 2.68 -4.84
CA ASP A 146 17.04 3.25 -4.69
C ASP A 146 16.13 2.79 -5.85
N GLY A 147 14.95 2.28 -5.51
CA GLY A 147 14.04 1.71 -6.50
C GLY A 147 13.36 2.76 -7.39
N MET A 148 13.30 4.02 -6.94
CA MET A 148 12.70 5.11 -7.70
C MET A 148 13.68 5.75 -8.68
N SER A 149 14.88 6.04 -8.20
CA SER A 149 15.88 6.81 -8.94
C SER A 149 16.96 5.95 -9.60
N GLY A 150 17.18 4.72 -9.13
CA GLY A 150 18.23 3.82 -9.60
C GLY A 150 19.63 4.19 -9.13
N TRP A 151 19.76 5.15 -8.22
CA TRP A 151 21.05 5.60 -7.69
C TRP A 151 21.54 4.72 -6.54
N ASP A 152 22.86 4.65 -6.40
CA ASP A 152 23.52 4.06 -5.24
C ASP A 152 23.37 4.99 -4.04
N ILE A 153 22.63 4.55 -3.04
CA ILE A 153 22.35 5.30 -1.80
C ILE A 153 22.96 4.62 -0.57
N THR A 154 23.91 3.69 -0.77
CA THR A 154 24.50 2.86 0.29
C THR A 154 24.96 3.68 1.51
N SER A 155 25.64 4.81 1.30
CA SER A 155 26.13 5.67 2.39
C SER A 155 25.04 6.37 3.19
N HIS A 156 23.82 6.44 2.66
CA HIS A 156 22.69 7.12 3.25
C HIS A 156 21.70 6.16 3.93
N VAL A 157 21.87 4.85 3.79
CA VAL A 157 21.02 3.86 4.47
C VAL A 157 21.36 3.81 5.96
N LEU A 158 20.38 4.15 6.80
CA LEU A 158 20.48 4.09 8.26
C LEU A 158 20.14 2.70 8.80
N ARG A 159 19.14 2.05 8.20
CA ARG A 159 18.74 0.66 8.47
C ARG A 159 17.83 0.17 7.35
N TYR A 160 17.64 -1.14 7.27
CA TYR A 160 16.81 -1.73 6.23
C TYR A 160 16.08 -2.99 6.69
N LEU A 161 14.95 -3.26 6.04
CA LEU A 161 14.11 -4.42 6.23
C LEU A 161 14.09 -5.24 4.95
N ILE A 162 14.45 -6.52 5.06
CA ILE A 162 14.39 -7.46 3.93
C ILE A 162 12.93 -7.80 3.63
N VAL A 163 12.57 -7.73 2.35
CA VAL A 163 11.28 -8.18 1.85
C VAL A 163 11.44 -9.57 1.26
N ASP A 164 10.98 -10.58 1.99
CA ASP A 164 10.96 -11.95 1.48
C ASP A 164 9.98 -12.08 0.31
N ARG A 165 10.53 -12.25 -0.89
CA ARG A 165 9.79 -12.47 -2.13
C ARG A 165 9.88 -13.90 -2.65
N SER A 166 10.33 -14.84 -1.81
CA SER A 166 10.35 -16.25 -2.15
C SER A 166 8.98 -16.71 -2.66
N PRO A 167 8.93 -17.59 -3.67
CA PRO A 167 7.67 -18.12 -4.18
C PRO A 167 6.94 -18.86 -3.06
N ALA A 168 5.61 -18.83 -3.10
CA ALA A 168 4.82 -19.69 -2.23
C ALA A 168 5.18 -21.15 -2.54
N PRO A 169 5.29 -22.02 -1.51
CA PRO A 169 5.57 -23.43 -1.74
C PRO A 169 4.47 -24.03 -2.62
N GLU A 170 4.87 -24.67 -3.73
CA GLU A 170 3.93 -25.43 -4.55
C GLU A 170 3.47 -26.65 -3.77
N TYR A 171 2.16 -26.84 -3.66
CA TYR A 171 1.59 -28.04 -3.06
C TYR A 171 1.85 -29.21 -3.99
N VAL A 172 2.80 -30.09 -3.62
CA VAL A 172 3.01 -31.36 -4.30
C VAL A 172 2.25 -32.43 -3.51
N PRO A 173 1.11 -32.95 -4.01
CA PRO A 173 0.46 -34.08 -3.38
C PRO A 173 1.39 -35.29 -3.49
N VAL A 174 1.91 -35.73 -2.35
CA VAL A 174 2.69 -36.97 -2.28
C VAL A 174 1.70 -38.12 -2.43
N SER A 175 1.57 -38.66 -3.64
CA SER A 175 0.94 -39.97 -3.85
C SER A 175 1.89 -41.03 -3.28
N VAL A 176 1.69 -41.39 -2.02
CA VAL A 176 2.35 -42.56 -1.44
C VAL A 176 1.62 -43.79 -1.98
N GLU A 177 2.09 -44.34 -3.09
CA GLU A 177 1.82 -45.74 -3.42
C GLU A 177 2.71 -46.59 -2.52
N VAL A 178 2.10 -47.18 -1.48
CA VAL A 178 2.74 -48.23 -0.69
C VAL A 178 2.64 -49.52 -1.50
N ALA A 179 3.79 -50.00 -1.98
CA ALA A 179 3.95 -51.31 -2.62
C ALA A 179 3.82 -52.46 -1.62
#